data_AF-A0A2E8MJ16-F1
#
_entry.id   AF-A0A2E8MJ16-F1
#
_cell.length_a   1.000
_cell.length_b   1.000
_cell.length_c   1.000
_cell.angle_alpha   90.00
_cell.angle_beta   90.00
_cell.angle_gamma   90.00
#
_symmetry.space_group_name_H-M   'P 1'
#
loop_
_entity.id
_entity.type
_entity.pdbx_description
1 polymer ?
#
loop_
_entity_poly.entity_id
_entity_poly.type
_entity_poly.pdbx_seq_one_letter_code
_entity_poly.pdbx_strand_id
1 'polypeptide(L)'
;MAGKRRGRGRGRNRRWVLLSSLLLILAVAAAGAYGLVQLDATVRNTFEGRRWALPAHVYARPRQLHAGLPLTLAGLQQELGLRGYR
;
A
#
# COMPACT_ATOMS: atom_id res chain seq x y z
N MET A 1 29.45 70.56 7.89
CA MET A 1 29.47 69.54 8.96
C MET A 1 28.86 68.26 8.42
N ALA A 2 29.67 67.26 8.06
CA ALA A 2 29.20 66.03 7.42
C ALA A 2 29.71 64.80 8.18
N GLY A 3 28.82 64.18 8.96
CA GLY A 3 29.12 62.97 9.74
C GLY A 3 28.33 61.77 9.21
N LYS A 4 28.73 61.22 8.06
CA LYS A 4 28.17 59.97 7.53
C LYS A 4 28.86 58.79 8.21
N ARG A 5 28.19 58.10 9.14
CA ARG A 5 28.70 56.85 9.74
C ARG A 5 27.99 55.64 9.14
N ARG A 6 28.83 54.76 8.58
CA ARG A 6 28.53 53.66 7.67
C ARG A 6 27.98 52.45 8.43
N GLY A 7 26.83 51.93 8.01
CA GLY A 7 26.35 50.62 8.43
C GLY A 7 27.19 49.51 7.78
N ARG A 8 27.95 48.76 8.58
CA ARG A 8 28.63 47.53 8.15
C ARG A 8 28.67 46.54 9.31
N GLY A 9 27.87 45.47 9.18
CA GLY A 9 27.88 44.37 10.14
C GLY A 9 26.86 43.26 9.91
N ARG A 10 26.34 43.07 8.68
CA ARG A 10 25.18 42.18 8.42
C ARG A 10 25.48 40.95 7.53
N GLY A 11 26.77 40.61 7.37
CA GLY A 11 27.21 39.52 6.46
C GLY A 11 27.49 38.18 7.13
N ARG A 12 27.97 38.18 8.38
CA ARG A 12 28.37 36.95 9.09
C ARG A 12 27.17 36.18 9.63
N ASN A 13 26.20 36.88 10.20
CA ASN A 13 24.94 36.32 10.69
C ASN A 13 24.10 35.65 9.58
N ARG A 14 24.06 36.22 8.36
CA ARG A 14 23.29 35.63 7.25
C ARG A 14 23.83 34.25 6.82
N ARG A 15 25.16 34.06 6.80
CA ARG A 15 25.76 32.76 6.48
C ARG A 15 25.47 31.71 7.55
N TRP A 16 25.52 32.10 8.82
CA TRP A 16 25.18 31.21 9.94
C TRP A 16 23.70 30.80 9.93
N VAL A 17 22.79 31.71 9.60
CA VAL A 17 21.36 31.40 9.46
C VAL A 17 21.09 30.48 8.26
N LEU A 18 21.79 30.66 7.15
CA LEU A 18 21.67 29.77 5.99
C LEU A 18 22.21 28.38 6.28
N LEU A 19 23.36 28.28 6.96
CA LEU A 19 23.96 27.01 7.37
C LEU A 19 23.07 26.27 8.37
N SER A 20 22.52 26.96 9.37
CA SER A 20 21.61 26.33 10.34
C SER A 20 20.30 25.88 9.71
N SER A 21 19.76 26.68 8.78
CA SER A 21 18.56 26.31 8.01
C SER A 21 18.82 25.08 7.13
N LEU A 22 19.99 24.99 6.47
CA LEU A 22 20.35 23.83 5.67
C LEU A 22 20.49 22.56 6.52
N LEU A 23 21.13 22.68 7.69
CA LEU A 23 21.28 21.59 8.66
C LEU A 23 19.91 21.09 9.17
N LEU A 24 18.99 22.02 9.46
CA LEU A 24 17.63 21.69 9.87
C LEU A 24 16.89 20.91 8.78
N ILE A 25 16.96 21.38 7.53
CA ILE A 25 16.31 20.70 6.39
C ILE A 25 16.87 19.28 6.23
N LEU A 26 18.19 19.13 6.32
CA LEU A 26 18.84 17.83 6.22
C LEU A 26 18.39 16.88 7.34
N ALA A 27 18.29 17.39 8.58
CA ALA A 27 17.82 16.61 9.72
C ALA A 27 16.37 16.13 9.55
N VAL A 28 15.48 17.01 9.09
CA VAL A 28 14.08 16.65 8.82
C VAL A 28 13.99 15.63 7.69
N ALA A 29 14.74 15.81 6.62
CA ALA A 29 14.78 14.87 5.50
C ALA A 29 15.27 13.48 5.95
N ALA A 30 16.33 13.43 6.76
CA ALA A 30 16.86 12.18 7.29
C ALA A 30 15.85 11.47 8.22
N ALA A 31 15.16 12.21 9.09
CA ALA A 31 14.10 11.67 9.94
C ALA A 31 12.93 11.11 9.12
N GLY A 32 12.50 11.84 8.08
CA GLY A 32 11.47 11.39 7.15
C GLY A 32 11.86 10.12 6.40
N ALA A 33 13.09 10.06 5.87
CA ALA A 33 13.61 8.88 5.19
C ALA A 33 13.66 7.66 6.11
N TYR A 34 14.13 7.83 7.35
CA TYR A 34 14.13 6.75 8.35
C TYR A 34 12.71 6.25 8.65
N GLY A 35 11.74 7.16 8.79
CA GLY A 35 10.33 6.79 8.98
C GLY A 35 9.76 6.00 7.80
N LEU A 36 10.08 6.39 6.57
CA LEU A 36 9.65 5.67 5.37
C LEU A 36 10.24 4.26 5.31
N VAL A 37 11.51 4.07 5.67
CA VAL A 37 12.14 2.75 5.71
C VAL A 37 11.47 1.85 6.76
N GLN A 38 11.15 2.39 7.94
CA GLN A 38 10.42 1.64 8.96
C GLN A 38 8.99 1.28 8.53
N LEU A 39 8.31 2.19 7.83
CA LEU A 39 6.98 1.95 7.31
C LEU A 39 7.00 0.88 6.22
N ASP A 40 7.99 0.94 5.32
CA ASP A 40 8.22 -0.06 4.29
C ASP A 40 8.50 -1.44 4.90
N ALA A 41 9.35 -1.53 5.92
CA ALA A 41 9.62 -2.77 6.65
C ALA A 41 8.36 -3.32 7.34
N THR A 42 7.56 -2.46 7.97
CA THR A 42 6.31 -2.85 8.64
C THR A 42 5.27 -3.38 7.65
N VAL A 43 5.07 -2.68 6.53
CA VAL A 43 4.20 -3.09 5.43
C VAL A 43 4.71 -4.41 4.86
N ARG A 44 6.00 -4.49 4.53
CA ARG A 44 6.59 -5.71 3.95
C ARG A 44 6.39 -6.91 4.87
N ASN A 45 6.66 -6.78 6.17
CA ASN A 45 6.45 -7.85 7.15
C ASN A 45 4.98 -8.27 7.28
N THR A 46 4.06 -7.29 7.31
CA THR A 46 2.62 -7.57 7.45
C THR A 46 2.05 -8.23 6.18
N PHE A 47 2.56 -7.87 5.01
CA PHE A 47 2.02 -8.30 3.72
C PHE A 47 2.80 -9.44 3.05
N GLU A 48 4.04 -9.75 3.43
CA GLU A 48 4.78 -10.89 2.88
C GLU A 48 4.21 -12.25 3.29
N GLY A 49 3.55 -12.33 4.45
CA GLY A 49 2.90 -13.57 4.90
C GLY A 49 1.46 -13.78 4.40
N ARG A 50 0.81 -12.77 3.78
CA ARG A 50 -0.62 -12.82 3.42
C ARG A 50 -0.96 -12.25 2.04
N ARG A 51 -0.05 -12.33 1.06
CA ARG A 51 -0.37 -11.79 -0.28
C ARG A 51 -1.61 -12.45 -0.88
N TRP A 52 -1.88 -13.71 -0.58
CA TRP A 52 -3.11 -14.40 -1.00
C TRP A 52 -3.76 -15.09 0.20
N ALA A 53 -4.66 -14.41 0.90
CA ALA A 53 -5.72 -15.15 1.57
C ALA A 53 -6.53 -15.79 0.45
N LEU A 54 -6.26 -17.06 0.12
CA LEU A 54 -7.11 -17.78 -0.82
C LEU A 54 -8.53 -17.71 -0.25
N PRO A 55 -9.48 -17.05 -0.94
CA PRO A 55 -10.86 -17.10 -0.50
C PRO A 55 -11.26 -18.58 -0.45
N ALA A 56 -12.04 -18.96 0.56
CA ALA A 56 -12.54 -20.32 0.64
C ALA A 56 -13.34 -20.61 -0.65
N HIS A 57 -12.78 -21.44 -1.53
CA HIS A 57 -13.49 -21.92 -2.71
C HIS A 57 -14.56 -22.91 -2.24
N VAL A 58 -15.78 -22.42 -2.02
CA VAL A 58 -16.94 -23.25 -1.68
C VAL A 58 -17.41 -23.93 -2.96
N TYR A 59 -16.83 -25.08 -3.30
CA TYR A 59 -17.39 -25.95 -4.33
C TYR A 59 -18.62 -26.65 -3.75
N ALA A 60 -19.79 -26.45 -4.36
CA ALA A 60 -20.95 -27.26 -4.07
C ALA A 60 -20.61 -28.74 -4.32
N ARG A 61 -21.10 -29.65 -3.47
CA ARG A 61 -20.91 -31.11 -3.62
C ARG A 61 -21.21 -31.50 -5.09
N PRO A 62 -20.23 -32.04 -5.83
CA PRO A 62 -20.49 -32.54 -7.17
C PRO A 62 -21.45 -33.71 -7.05
N ARG A 63 -22.61 -33.62 -7.71
CA ARG A 63 -23.61 -34.68 -7.69
C ARG A 63 -23.06 -35.83 -8.53
N GLN A 64 -22.82 -36.99 -7.92
CA GLN A 64 -22.42 -38.18 -8.67
C GLN A 64 -23.63 -38.70 -9.46
N LEU A 65 -23.48 -38.83 -10.78
CA LEU A 65 -24.46 -39.47 -11.65
C LEU A 65 -24.11 -40.96 -11.75
N HIS A 66 -25.11 -41.82 -11.54
CA HIS A 66 -24.98 -43.27 -11.67
C HIS A 66 -26.12 -43.80 -12.55
N ALA A 67 -25.83 -44.80 -13.38
CA ALA A 67 -26.83 -45.42 -14.25
C ALA A 67 -27.92 -46.10 -13.39
N GLY A 68 -29.19 -45.79 -13.66
CA GLY A 68 -30.34 -46.32 -12.91
C GLY A 68 -31.00 -45.34 -11.94
N LEU A 69 -30.53 -44.09 -11.83
CA LEU A 69 -31.27 -43.05 -11.12
C LEU A 69 -32.59 -42.73 -11.84
N PRO A 70 -33.73 -42.58 -11.13
CA PRO A 70 -34.97 -42.05 -11.69
C PRO A 70 -34.83 -40.54 -11.88
N LEU A 71 -33.98 -40.14 -12.84
CA LEU A 71 -33.73 -38.75 -13.18
C LEU A 71 -34.46 -38.45 -14.48
N THR A 72 -35.51 -37.63 -14.40
CA THR A 72 -36.21 -37.13 -15.59
C THR A 72 -35.32 -36.16 -16.34
N LEU A 73 -35.31 -36.29 -17.67
CA LEU A 73 -34.47 -35.49 -18.58
C LEU A 73 -34.73 -33.97 -18.40
N ALA A 74 -35.99 -33.60 -18.12
CA ALA A 74 -36.40 -32.22 -17.79
C ALA A 74 -35.77 -31.70 -16.48
N GLY A 75 -35.67 -32.53 -15.45
CA GLY A 75 -35.05 -32.15 -14.17
C GLY A 75 -33.53 -31.96 -14.31
N LEU A 76 -32.87 -32.79 -15.13
CA LEU A 76 -31.45 -32.64 -15.45
C LEU A 76 -31.19 -31.33 -16.22
N GLN A 77 -32.01 -31.02 -17.23
CA GLN A 77 -31.88 -29.78 -18.02
C GLN A 77 -32.06 -28.52 -17.15
N GLN A 78 -33.00 -28.55 -16.20
CA GLN A 78 -33.22 -27.45 -15.27
C GLN A 78 -32.02 -27.24 -14.33
N GLU A 79 -31.42 -28.32 -13.81
CA GLU A 79 -30.23 -28.23 -12.95
C GLU A 79 -28.99 -27.74 -13.71
N LEU A 80 -28.80 -28.16 -14.97
CA LEU A 80 -27.69 -27.71 -15.82
C LEU A 80 -27.81 -26.22 -16.19
N GLY A 81 -29.03 -25.76 -16.50
CA GLY A 81 -29.30 -24.35 -16.77
C GLY A 81 -29.02 -23.45 -15.56
N LEU A 82 -29.37 -23.90 -14.35
CA LEU A 82 -29.08 -23.17 -13.10
C LEU A 82 -27.58 -23.06 -12.79
N ARG A 83 -26.76 -23.98 -13.30
CA ARG A 83 -25.28 -23.94 -13.16
C ARG A 83 -24.58 -23.22 -14.32
N GLY A 84 -25.32 -22.63 -15.25
CA GLY A 84 -24.77 -21.82 -16.36
C GLY A 84 -24.17 -22.63 -17.50
N TYR A 85 -24.47 -23.93 -17.58
CA TYR A 85 -24.08 -24.75 -18.73
C TYR A 85 -25.10 -24.52 -19.87
N ARG A 86 -24.59 -24.34 -21.09
CA ARG A 86 -25.40 -24.29 -22.33
C ARG A 86 -25.28 -25.61 -23.07
#